data_AF-A0A2S5Z6R8-F1
#
_entry.id   AF-A0A2S5Z6R8-F1
#
_cell.length_a   1.000
_cell.length_b   1.000
_cell.length_c   1.000
_cell.angle_alpha   90.00
_cell.angle_beta   90.00
_cell.angle_gamma   90.00
#
_symmetry.space_group_name_H-M   'P 1'
#
loop_
_entity.id
_entity.type
_entity.pdbx_description
1 polymer ?
#
loop_
_entity_poly.entity_id
_entity_poly.type
_entity_poly.pdbx_seq_one_letter_code
_entity_poly.pdbx_strand_id
1 'polypeptide(L)'
;MNDDNRKQRVGDGRVFFAHVLAVFGPQESHDVTAQRVLDVGRVRYGAERDNLKGKHLRSWADGTRIVPKWAYAAALDLALENGFEPTDDDQAIATWKTWRSERQELSDEQAFTEFMSSIPLSQSQRAAVQTYAGLSE
;
A
#
# COMPACT_ATOMS: atom_id res chain seq x y z
N MET A 1 -16.12 -27.33 11.87
CA MET A 1 -14.94 -26.46 12.11
C MET A 1 -15.20 -25.19 11.34
N ASN A 2 -15.76 -24.19 12.00
CA ASN A 2 -16.05 -22.89 11.40
C ASN A 2 -14.82 -22.00 11.55
N ASP A 3 -14.13 -21.74 10.45
CA ASP A 3 -13.07 -20.73 10.32
C ASP A 3 -13.66 -19.29 10.31
N ASP A 4 -14.59 -19.01 11.23
CA ASP A 4 -15.10 -17.67 11.53
C ASP A 4 -14.04 -16.78 12.22
N ASN A 5 -12.80 -17.26 12.34
CA ASN A 5 -11.63 -16.51 12.79
C ASN A 5 -10.81 -15.90 11.65
N ARG A 6 -11.36 -15.82 10.43
CA ARG A 6 -11.01 -14.72 9.49
C ARG A 6 -11.55 -13.41 10.05
N LYS A 7 -11.08 -13.00 11.25
CA LYS A 7 -10.99 -11.60 11.61
C LYS A 7 -10.38 -10.94 10.39
N GLN A 8 -11.17 -10.11 9.71
CA GLN A 8 -10.73 -9.18 8.68
C GLN A 8 -9.31 -8.76 9.05
N ARG A 9 -8.31 -9.28 8.30
CA ARG A 9 -6.91 -8.95 8.54
C ARG A 9 -6.84 -7.44 8.43
N VAL A 10 -6.58 -6.82 9.58
CA VAL A 10 -6.65 -5.40 9.80
C VAL A 10 -5.47 -4.79 9.05
N GLY A 11 -5.66 -4.44 7.77
CA GLY A 11 -4.93 -3.36 7.13
C GLY A 11 -3.62 -3.66 6.42
N ASP A 12 -3.58 -4.61 5.49
CA ASP A 12 -2.41 -4.83 4.61
C ASP A 12 -1.84 -3.52 4.04
N GLY A 13 -2.65 -2.68 3.38
CA GLY A 13 -2.18 -1.40 2.83
C GLY A 13 -2.10 -0.24 3.81
N ARG A 14 -2.50 -0.41 5.08
CA ARG A 14 -2.50 0.70 6.06
C ARG A 14 -1.11 1.08 6.50
N VAL A 15 -0.18 0.13 6.45
CA VAL A 15 1.23 0.36 6.76
C VAL A 15 1.82 1.49 5.93
N PHE A 16 1.36 1.71 4.69
CA PHE A 16 1.82 2.80 3.84
C PHE A 16 1.43 4.17 4.43
N PHE A 17 0.19 4.31 4.90
CA PHE A 17 -0.26 5.54 5.57
C PHE A 17 0.47 5.76 6.90
N ALA A 18 0.72 4.69 7.66
CA ALA A 18 1.49 4.77 8.89
C ALA A 18 2.94 5.23 8.63
N HIS A 19 3.59 4.69 7.60
CA HIS A 19 4.93 5.10 7.17
C HIS A 19 4.95 6.56 6.72
N VAL A 20 4.02 6.95 5.84
CA VAL A 20 3.89 8.33 5.37
C VAL A 20 3.67 9.30 6.54
N LEU A 21 2.83 8.95 7.52
CA LEU A 21 2.65 9.74 8.74
C LEU A 21 3.91 9.79 9.60
N ALA A 22 4.67 8.70 9.71
CA ALA A 22 5.91 8.68 10.49
C ALA A 22 7.01 9.54 9.87
N VAL A 23 7.11 9.54 8.53
CA VAL A 23 8.09 10.34 7.78
C VAL A 23 7.75 11.83 7.81
N PHE A 24 6.51 12.19 7.46
CA PHE A 24 6.12 13.59 7.27
C PHE A 24 5.45 14.22 8.50
N GLY A 25 4.72 13.45 9.30
CA GLY A 25 3.94 13.96 10.44
C GLY A 25 4.75 14.75 11.49
N PRO A 26 6.04 14.47 11.75
CA PRO A 26 6.87 15.32 12.61
C PRO A 26 7.25 16.67 12.01
N GLN A 27 7.18 16.81 10.68
CA GLN A 27 7.68 17.96 9.92
C GLN A 27 6.56 18.89 9.44
N GLU A 28 5.35 18.37 9.28
CA GLU A 28 4.20 19.08 8.74
C GLU A 28 2.89 18.64 9.41
N SER A 29 1.82 19.40 9.22
CA SER A 29 0.50 18.98 9.72
C SER A 29 -0.02 17.78 8.93
N HIS A 30 -0.87 16.97 9.58
CA HIS A 30 -1.49 15.81 8.95
C HIS A 30 -2.31 16.16 7.70
N ASP A 31 -2.84 17.38 7.62
CA ASP A 31 -3.58 17.86 6.45
C ASP A 31 -2.65 18.08 5.25
N VAL A 32 -1.42 18.56 5.50
CA VAL A 32 -0.40 18.69 4.44
C VAL A 32 0.01 17.30 3.94
N THR A 33 0.22 16.35 4.85
CA THR A 33 0.57 14.97 4.46
C THR A 33 -0.57 14.29 3.70
N ALA A 34 -1.82 14.50 4.12
CA ALA A 34 -2.99 14.02 3.37
C ALA A 34 -3.07 14.67 1.97
N GLN A 35 -2.71 15.94 1.85
CA GLN A 35 -2.66 16.64 0.57
C GLN A 35 -1.59 16.08 -0.37
N ARG A 36 -0.46 15.58 0.14
CA ARG A 36 0.55 14.87 -0.66
C ARG A 36 -0.01 13.59 -1.29
N VAL A 37 -0.67 12.74 -0.49
CA VAL A 37 -1.32 11.52 -0.99
C VAL A 37 -2.38 11.86 -2.05
N LEU A 38 -3.13 12.94 -1.82
CA LEU A 38 -4.09 13.47 -2.79
C LEU A 38 -3.45 13.88 -4.11
N ASP A 39 -2.35 14.62 -4.05
CA ASP A 39 -1.70 15.13 -5.25
C ASP A 39 -1.12 13.99 -6.09
N VAL A 40 -0.54 12.97 -5.47
CA VAL A 40 -0.14 11.72 -6.15
C VAL A 40 -1.36 11.01 -6.73
N GLY A 41 -2.43 10.85 -5.95
CA GLY A 41 -3.72 10.32 -6.38
C GLY A 41 -4.27 10.98 -7.64
N ARG A 42 -4.25 12.31 -7.68
CA ARG A 42 -4.73 13.09 -8.82
C ARG A 42 -3.84 12.91 -10.04
N VAL A 43 -2.53 13.02 -9.87
CA VAL A 43 -1.57 13.01 -10.97
C VAL A 43 -1.44 11.61 -11.60
N ARG A 44 -1.40 10.56 -10.78
CA ARG A 44 -1.13 9.19 -11.26
C ARG A 44 -2.39 8.34 -11.44
N TYR A 45 -3.43 8.59 -10.65
CA TYR A 45 -4.61 7.71 -10.56
C TYR A 45 -5.92 8.42 -10.89
N GLY A 46 -5.88 9.67 -11.39
CA GLY A 46 -7.07 10.42 -11.80
C GLY A 46 -8.05 10.75 -10.67
N ALA A 47 -7.58 10.79 -9.41
CA ALA A 47 -8.46 11.05 -8.27
C ALA A 47 -9.09 12.47 -8.33
N GLU A 48 -10.42 12.54 -8.25
CA GLU A 48 -11.15 13.80 -8.17
C GLU A 48 -11.09 14.42 -6.75
N ARG A 49 -10.97 15.75 -6.70
CA ARG A 49 -10.53 16.52 -5.52
C ARG A 49 -11.55 16.60 -4.38
N ASP A 50 -12.76 16.08 -4.57
CA ASP A 50 -13.90 16.39 -3.67
C ASP A 50 -13.96 15.51 -2.43
N ASN A 51 -13.15 14.46 -2.34
CA ASN A 51 -13.37 13.43 -1.33
C ASN A 51 -12.37 13.36 -0.18
N LEU A 52 -11.36 14.24 -0.07
CA LEU A 52 -10.37 14.18 1.02
C LEU A 52 -10.12 15.46 1.80
N LYS A 53 -10.68 16.60 1.39
CA LYS A 53 -10.78 17.73 2.32
C LYS A 53 -11.60 17.29 3.53
N GLY A 54 -10.94 17.08 4.66
CA GLY A 54 -11.57 16.65 5.92
C GLY A 54 -11.65 15.14 6.17
N LYS A 55 -10.90 14.28 5.45
CA LYS A 55 -10.76 12.86 5.81
C LYS A 55 -9.34 12.63 6.36
N HIS A 56 -9.25 12.45 7.68
CA HIS A 56 -7.98 12.35 8.39
C HIS A 56 -7.17 11.14 7.90
N LEU A 57 -5.98 11.37 7.36
CA LEU A 57 -4.98 10.33 7.07
C LEU A 57 -4.75 9.41 8.28
N ARG A 58 -4.86 9.97 9.50
CA ARG A 58 -4.88 9.22 10.76
C ARG A 58 -6.02 8.18 10.81
N SER A 59 -7.25 8.54 10.46
CA SER A 59 -8.37 7.60 10.41
C SER A 59 -8.17 6.48 9.39
N TRP A 60 -7.36 6.70 8.36
CA TRP A 60 -7.01 5.67 7.38
C TRP A 60 -5.91 4.74 7.88
N ALA A 61 -4.88 5.30 8.52
CA ALA A 61 -3.85 4.53 9.20
C ALA A 61 -4.46 3.65 10.32
N ASP A 62 -5.33 4.25 11.15
CA ASP A 62 -6.05 3.55 12.22
C ASP A 62 -7.13 2.62 11.66
N GLY A 63 -7.53 2.80 10.39
CA GLY A 63 -8.51 1.98 9.72
C GLY A 63 -9.96 2.16 10.17
N THR A 64 -10.26 3.31 10.73
CA THR A 64 -11.59 3.68 11.22
C THR A 64 -12.49 4.20 10.10
N ARG A 65 -11.99 4.27 8.86
CA ARG A 65 -12.76 4.65 7.67
C ARG A 65 -12.40 3.80 6.44
N ILE A 66 -13.35 3.69 5.52
CA ILE A 66 -13.14 3.11 4.19
C ILE A 66 -12.16 4.00 3.42
N VAL A 67 -11.16 3.36 2.84
CA VAL A 67 -10.11 4.00 2.04
C VAL A 67 -10.31 3.60 0.57
N PRO A 68 -10.38 4.58 -0.37
CA PRO A 68 -10.42 4.27 -1.80
C PRO A 68 -9.18 3.50 -2.27
N LYS A 69 -9.30 2.61 -3.25
CA LYS A 69 -8.18 1.82 -3.78
C LYS A 69 -7.00 2.68 -4.24
N TRP A 70 -7.29 3.74 -5.01
CA TRP A 70 -6.27 4.67 -5.50
C TRP A 70 -5.45 5.30 -4.37
N ALA A 71 -6.02 5.48 -3.17
CA ALA A 71 -5.33 6.10 -2.05
C ALA A 71 -4.30 5.16 -1.43
N TYR A 72 -4.53 3.83 -1.47
CA TYR A 72 -3.50 2.87 -1.10
C TYR A 72 -2.34 2.88 -2.10
N ALA A 73 -2.62 2.94 -3.40
CA ALA A 73 -1.58 3.02 -4.43
C ALA A 73 -0.77 4.32 -4.33
N ALA A 74 -1.44 5.46 -4.14
CA ALA A 74 -0.78 6.75 -3.93
C ALA A 74 0.06 6.80 -2.64
N ALA A 75 -0.42 6.17 -1.56
CA ALA A 75 0.35 6.07 -0.32
C ALA A 75 1.53 5.12 -0.46
N LEU A 76 1.39 4.02 -1.19
CA LEU A 76 2.49 3.11 -1.49
C LEU A 76 3.59 3.84 -2.30
N ASP A 77 3.22 4.57 -3.35
CA ASP A 77 4.17 5.36 -4.14
C ASP A 77 4.97 6.33 -3.26
N LEU A 78 4.28 7.11 -2.42
CA LEU A 78 4.94 8.02 -1.49
C LEU A 78 5.80 7.28 -0.48
N ALA A 79 5.34 6.13 0.02
CA ALA A 79 6.10 5.35 0.99
C ALA A 79 7.40 4.84 0.37
N LEU A 80 7.36 4.27 -0.84
CA LEU A 80 8.53 3.76 -1.56
C LEU A 80 9.51 4.88 -1.93
N GLU A 81 9.00 6.03 -2.41
CA GLU A 81 9.82 7.23 -2.66
C GLU A 81 10.51 7.76 -1.39
N ASN A 82 10.03 7.37 -0.22
CA ASN A 82 10.55 7.76 1.09
C ASN A 82 11.06 6.56 1.90
N GLY A 83 11.63 5.56 1.23
CA GLY A 83 12.42 4.50 1.86
C GLY A 83 11.60 3.48 2.66
N PHE A 84 10.32 3.28 2.32
CA PHE A 84 9.55 2.19 2.89
C PHE A 84 10.11 0.84 2.44
N GLU A 85 10.40 -0.01 3.41
CA GLU A 85 10.77 -1.41 3.20
C GLU A 85 9.80 -2.29 4.02
N PRO A 86 9.16 -3.30 3.40
CA PRO A 86 8.34 -4.24 4.14
C PRO A 86 9.16 -4.95 5.22
N THR A 87 8.68 -4.97 6.47
CA THR A 87 9.43 -5.58 7.59
C THR A 87 9.04 -7.03 7.87
N ASP A 88 7.93 -7.51 7.31
CA ASP A 88 7.40 -8.86 7.49
C ASP A 88 6.73 -9.36 6.20
N ASP A 89 6.33 -10.64 6.20
CA ASP A 89 5.72 -11.30 5.04
C ASP A 89 4.34 -10.72 4.69
N ASP A 90 3.55 -10.31 5.69
CA ASP A 90 2.22 -9.73 5.47
C ASP A 90 2.32 -8.35 4.79
N GLN A 91 3.28 -7.51 5.18
CA GLN A 91 3.58 -6.24 4.52
C GLN A 91 4.12 -6.44 3.10
N ALA A 92 4.92 -7.48 2.87
CA ALA A 92 5.40 -7.80 1.53
C ALA A 92 4.23 -8.18 0.60
N ILE A 93 3.31 -9.03 1.09
CA ILE A 93 2.08 -9.41 0.38
C ILE A 93 1.17 -8.18 0.16
N ALA A 94 1.04 -7.31 1.15
CA ALA A 94 0.28 -6.07 1.03
C ALA A 94 0.82 -5.16 -0.09
N THR A 95 2.14 -5.04 -0.13
CA THR A 95 2.87 -4.26 -1.14
C THR A 95 2.64 -4.85 -2.52
N TRP A 96 2.74 -6.17 -2.67
CA TRP A 96 2.42 -6.87 -3.91
C TRP A 96 0.99 -6.61 -4.39
N LYS A 97 0.00 -6.82 -3.51
CA LYS A 97 -1.42 -6.65 -3.86
C LYS A 97 -1.73 -5.24 -4.36
N THR A 98 -1.16 -4.24 -3.68
CA THR A 98 -1.37 -2.82 -4.01
C THR A 98 -0.62 -2.43 -5.27
N TRP A 99 0.61 -2.91 -5.45
CA TRP A 99 1.40 -2.66 -6.65
C TRP A 99 0.80 -3.33 -7.91
N ARG A 100 0.31 -4.57 -7.76
CA ARG A 100 -0.30 -5.38 -8.82
C ARG A 100 -1.65 -4.83 -9.28
N SER A 101 -2.45 -4.22 -8.39
CA SER A 101 -3.79 -3.72 -8.74
C SER A 101 -3.76 -2.63 -9.82
N GLU A 102 -2.65 -1.90 -9.89
CA GLU A 102 -2.45 -0.79 -10.84
C GLU A 102 -1.73 -1.21 -12.13
N ARG A 103 -1.39 -2.50 -12.27
CA ARG A 103 -0.61 -3.04 -13.39
C ARG A 103 -1.25 -4.28 -14.00
N GLN A 104 -2.59 -4.30 -14.09
CA GLN A 104 -3.37 -5.46 -14.52
C GLN A 104 -3.06 -5.91 -15.96
N GLU A 105 -2.45 -5.04 -16.75
CA GLU A 105 -1.97 -5.31 -18.10
C GLU A 105 -0.77 -6.26 -18.16
N LEU A 106 0.02 -6.36 -17.09
CA LEU A 106 1.17 -7.27 -17.02
C LEU A 106 0.71 -8.71 -16.79
N SER A 107 1.40 -9.68 -17.41
CA SER A 107 1.27 -11.08 -17.01
C SER A 107 1.77 -11.26 -15.57
N ASP A 108 1.33 -12.33 -14.89
CA ASP A 108 1.75 -12.54 -13.50
C ASP A 108 3.26 -12.73 -13.36
N GLU A 109 3.90 -13.41 -14.32
CA GLU A 109 5.36 -13.59 -14.36
C GLU A 109 6.13 -12.26 -14.59
N GLN A 110 5.63 -11.42 -15.49
CA GLN A 110 6.20 -10.09 -15.76
C GLN A 110 6.05 -9.19 -14.53
N ALA A 111 4.83 -9.11 -13.99
CA ALA A 111 4.53 -8.35 -12.79
C ALA A 111 5.40 -8.79 -11.62
N PHE A 112 5.57 -10.10 -11.41
CA PHE A 112 6.39 -10.63 -10.33
C PHE A 112 7.86 -10.27 -10.50
N THR A 113 8.41 -10.45 -11.71
CA THR A 113 9.80 -10.10 -12.01
C THR A 113 10.06 -8.62 -11.79
N GLU A 114 9.19 -7.75 -12.29
CA GLU A 114 9.30 -6.30 -12.10
C GLU A 114 9.20 -5.91 -10.63
N PHE A 115 8.25 -6.48 -9.89
CA PHE A 115 8.07 -6.23 -8.46
C PHE A 115 9.30 -6.64 -7.64
N MET A 116 9.86 -7.83 -7.91
CA MET A 116 11.07 -8.32 -7.22
C MET A 116 12.32 -7.47 -7.50
N SER A 117 12.34 -6.76 -8.64
CA SER A 117 13.41 -5.82 -8.98
C SER A 117 13.23 -4.43 -8.35
N SER A 118 11.98 -4.06 -8.02
CA SER A 118 11.61 -2.71 -7.59
C SER A 118 11.46 -2.57 -6.08
N ILE A 119 11.13 -3.65 -5.38
CA ILE A 119 10.83 -3.65 -3.95
C ILE A 119 11.90 -4.44 -3.19
N PRO A 120 12.58 -3.84 -2.19
CA PRO A 120 13.57 -4.54 -1.39
C PRO A 120 12.87 -5.58 -0.50
N LEU A 121 13.07 -6.86 -0.82
CA LEU A 121 12.49 -7.99 -0.09
C LEU A 121 13.57 -9.00 0.28
N SER A 122 13.52 -9.46 1.53
CA SER A 122 14.27 -10.62 2.01
C SER A 122 13.83 -11.92 1.33
N GLN A 123 14.64 -12.98 1.43
CA GLN A 123 14.33 -14.26 0.79
C GLN A 123 12.98 -14.86 1.26
N SER A 124 12.65 -14.75 2.56
CA SER A 124 11.36 -15.25 3.07
C SER A 124 10.17 -14.49 2.49
N GLN A 125 10.28 -13.16 2.41
CA GLN A 125 9.24 -12.30 1.85
C GLN A 125 9.03 -12.56 0.36
N ARG A 126 10.11 -12.79 -0.40
CA ARG A 126 10.01 -13.19 -1.81
C ARG A 126 9.21 -14.48 -1.97
N ALA A 127 9.52 -15.50 -1.16
CA ALA A 127 8.82 -16.78 -1.16
C ALA A 127 7.34 -16.63 -0.75
N ALA A 128 7.05 -15.79 0.25
CA ALA A 128 5.68 -15.49 0.68
C ALA A 128 4.87 -14.82 -0.45
N VAL A 129 5.45 -13.83 -1.13
CA VAL A 129 4.80 -13.14 -2.26
C VAL A 129 4.61 -14.10 -3.44
N GLN A 130 5.60 -14.94 -3.77
CA GLN A 130 5.50 -15.93 -4.85
C GLN A 130 4.36 -16.93 -4.59
N THR A 131 4.31 -17.46 -3.37
CA THR A 131 3.25 -18.38 -2.93
C THR A 131 1.88 -17.70 -3.01
N TYR A 132 1.78 -16.45 -2.55
CA TYR A 132 0.55 -15.66 -2.62
C TYR A 132 0.11 -15.40 -4.06
N ALA A 133 1.05 -15.12 -4.97
CA ALA A 133 0.79 -14.89 -6.38
C ALA A 133 0.39 -16.17 -7.15
N GLY A 134 0.50 -17.36 -6.53
CA GLY A 134 0.22 -18.64 -7.19
C GLY A 134 1.26 -19.01 -8.25
N LEU A 135 2.46 -18.42 -8.17
CA LEU A 135 3.56 -18.62 -9.11
C LEU A 135 4.51 -19.74 -8.67
N SER A 136 3.96 -20.77 -8.03
CA SER A 136 4.70 -21.98 -7.68
C SER A 136 5.13 -22.71 -8.96
N GLU A 137 6.34 -23.29 -8.94
CA GLU A 137 6.87 -24.16 -10.00
C GLU A 137 5.91 -25.29 -10.41
#